data_AF-A0A8X8ASA7-F1
#
_entry.id   AF-A0A8X8ASA7-F1
#
_cell.length_a   1.000
_cell.length_b   1.000
_cell.length_c   1.000
_cell.angle_alpha   90.00
_cell.angle_beta   90.00
_cell.angle_gamma   90.00
#
_symmetry.space_group_name_H-M   'P 1'
#
loop_
_entity.id
_entity.type
_entity.pdbx_description
1 polymer ?
#
loop_
_entity_poly.entity_id
_entity_poly.type
_entity_poly.pdbx_seq_one_letter_code
_entity_poly.pdbx_strand_id
1 'polypeptide(L)'
;MKNTNVHTVVISLLTIMMYPESCDFMVTSPYGNNLHHNENVTHGQFAFTTSEGGNYLACFTLDGHQEPATGVTLSLDWKIGIAAKDWDSVAKKEKIEGVELEVRKLKDHAEAIHNNLLYLKQRYN
;
A
#
# COMPACT_ATOMS: atom_id res chain seq x y z
N MET A 1 0.65 -5.25 33.64
CA MET A 1 0.23 -5.88 32.37
C MET A 1 0.14 -4.79 31.32
N LYS A 2 1.09 -4.70 30.38
CA LYS A 2 1.07 -3.68 29.34
C LYS A 2 0.06 -4.12 28.28
N ASN A 3 -1.08 -3.46 28.25
CA ASN A 3 -2.07 -3.57 27.18
C ASN A 3 -1.49 -2.88 25.94
N THR A 4 -0.61 -3.56 25.20
CA THR A 4 -0.18 -3.09 23.88
C THR A 4 -1.33 -3.33 22.92
N ASN A 5 -2.15 -2.30 22.71
CA ASN A 5 -2.93 -2.16 21.49
C ASN A 5 -1.96 -2.28 20.32
N VAL A 6 -1.85 -3.48 19.74
CA VAL A 6 -1.10 -3.68 18.50
C VAL A 6 -1.96 -3.11 17.39
N HIS A 7 -1.99 -1.78 17.28
CA HIS A 7 -2.33 -1.14 16.01
C HIS A 7 -1.22 -1.54 15.06
N THR A 8 -1.43 -2.61 14.29
CA THR A 8 -0.48 -3.00 13.25
C THR A 8 -0.42 -1.85 12.25
N VAL A 9 0.63 -1.05 12.35
CA VAL A 9 0.91 -0.02 11.36
C VAL A 9 1.37 -0.73 10.10
N VAL A 10 0.53 -0.74 9.07
CA VAL A 10 0.84 -1.37 7.79
C VAL A 10 1.24 -0.28 6.81
N ILE A 11 2.41 -0.44 6.18
CA ILE A 11 2.84 0.45 5.11
C ILE A 11 2.08 0.07 3.84
N SER A 12 1.53 1.06 3.16
CA SER A 12 0.91 0.91 1.85
C SER A 12 1.69 1.74 0.84
N LEU A 13 1.83 1.20 -0.36
CA LEU A 13 2.46 1.85 -1.50
C LEU A 13 1.50 1.73 -2.69
N LEU A 14 1.05 2.87 -3.19
CA LEU A 14 0.15 2.97 -4.32
C LEU A 14 0.89 3.55 -5.50
N THR A 15 0.92 2.83 -6.61
CA THR A 15 1.45 3.31 -7.89
C THR A 15 0.32 3.43 -8.90
N ILE A 16 0.26 4.60 -9.52
CA ILE A 16 -0.79 5.01 -10.46
C ILE A 16 -0.13 5.38 -11.78
N MET A 17 -0.74 4.95 -12.87
CA MET A 17 -0.42 5.40 -14.22
C MET A 17 -1.71 5.53 -15.01
N MET A 18 -1.99 6.74 -15.49
CA MET A 18 -3.19 7.15 -16.20
C MET A 18 -2.79 7.67 -17.58
N TYR A 19 -3.59 7.30 -18.59
CA TYR A 19 -3.39 7.74 -19.97
C TYR A 19 -4.73 7.77 -20.74
N PRO A 20 -4.95 8.72 -21.66
CA PRO A 20 -4.13 9.91 -21.97
C PRO A 20 -4.37 11.09 -21.02
N GLU A 21 -5.36 10.98 -20.14
CA GLU A 21 -5.80 12.05 -19.24
C GLU A 21 -5.05 12.06 -17.91
N SER A 22 -5.42 13.03 -17.06
CA SER A 22 -5.06 13.05 -15.64
C SER A 22 -6.29 12.83 -14.76
N CYS A 23 -6.08 12.48 -13.49
CA CYS A 23 -7.17 12.32 -12.53
C CYS A 23 -6.82 12.92 -11.18
N ASP A 24 -7.86 13.31 -10.45
CA ASP A 24 -7.73 13.62 -9.03
C ASP A 24 -7.77 12.32 -8.23
N PHE A 25 -6.88 12.20 -7.26
CA PHE A 25 -6.66 10.99 -6.49
C PHE A 25 -6.74 11.30 -5.00
N MET A 26 -7.49 10.46 -4.27
CA MET A 26 -7.62 10.57 -2.82
C MET A 26 -7.57 9.20 -2.15
N VAL A 27 -6.89 9.10 -1.01
CA VAL A 27 -6.96 7.94 -0.09
C VAL A 27 -7.68 8.35 1.17
N THR A 28 -8.65 7.53 1.61
CA THR A 28 -9.37 7.73 2.86
C THR A 28 -9.23 6.55 3.82
N SER A 29 -9.19 6.86 5.12
CA SER A 29 -9.19 5.88 6.20
C SER A 29 -10.59 5.30 6.45
N PRO A 30 -10.70 4.19 7.23
CA PRO A 30 -11.98 3.58 7.57
C PRO A 30 -13.00 4.53 8.21
N TYR A 31 -12.54 5.60 8.87
CA TYR A 31 -13.38 6.61 9.51
C TYR A 31 -13.55 7.89 8.68
N GLY A 32 -13.15 7.87 7.41
CA GLY A 32 -13.34 8.99 6.48
C GLY A 32 -12.26 10.07 6.54
N ASN A 33 -11.15 9.84 7.24
CA ASN A 33 -10.03 10.79 7.24
C ASN A 33 -9.29 10.73 5.90
N ASN A 34 -9.01 11.89 5.31
CA ASN A 34 -8.16 11.97 4.12
C ASN A 34 -6.69 11.73 4.53
N LEU A 35 -6.08 10.71 3.95
CA LEU A 35 -4.68 10.33 4.18
C LEU A 35 -3.76 10.86 3.09
N HIS A 36 -4.30 10.99 1.87
CA HIS A 36 -3.57 11.53 0.75
C HIS A 36 -4.53 12.13 -0.28
N HIS A 37 -4.14 13.24 -0.88
CA HIS A 37 -4.89 13.94 -1.93
C HIS A 37 -3.91 14.56 -2.91
N ASN A 38 -4.09 14.29 -4.20
CA ASN A 38 -3.37 14.95 -5.27
C ASN A 38 -4.31 15.18 -6.45
N GLU A 39 -4.13 16.31 -7.12
CA GLU A 39 -4.94 16.71 -8.27
C GLU A 39 -4.14 16.57 -9.55
N ASN A 40 -4.82 16.37 -10.68
CA ASN A 40 -4.21 16.29 -12.02
C ASN A 40 -3.05 15.27 -12.13
N VAL A 41 -3.21 14.08 -11.55
CA VAL A 41 -2.20 13.00 -11.57
C VAL A 41 -2.30 12.19 -12.86
N THR A 42 -1.21 12.16 -13.62
CA THR A 42 -1.03 11.23 -14.76
C THR A 42 -0.23 9.99 -14.35
N HIS A 43 0.76 10.14 -13.46
CA HIS A 43 1.48 9.02 -12.89
C HIS A 43 2.02 9.39 -11.51
N GLY A 44 2.23 8.41 -10.65
CA GLY A 44 2.80 8.66 -9.33
C GLY A 44 2.96 7.42 -8.50
N GLN A 45 3.78 7.54 -7.44
CA GLN A 45 3.90 6.56 -6.39
C GLN A 45 3.75 7.25 -5.04
N PHE A 46 2.84 6.74 -4.22
CA PHE A 46 2.42 7.37 -2.98
C PHE A 46 2.48 6.35 -1.85
N ALA A 47 3.14 6.70 -0.76
CA ALA A 47 3.28 5.84 0.41
C ALA A 47 2.53 6.44 1.60
N PHE A 48 1.83 5.60 2.35
CA PHE A 48 1.17 5.98 3.59
C PHE A 48 1.15 4.82 4.57
N THR A 49 0.96 5.11 5.85
CA THR A 49 0.82 4.11 6.90
C THR A 49 -0.62 4.03 7.39
N THR A 50 -1.07 2.82 7.69
CA THR A 50 -2.38 2.60 8.33
C THR A 50 -2.22 2.77 9.85
N SER A 51 -3.11 3.53 10.47
CA SER A 51 -3.19 3.67 11.94
C SER A 51 -4.39 2.92 12.54
N GLU A 52 -5.33 2.53 11.68
CA GLU A 52 -6.67 2.07 12.05
C GLU A 52 -6.92 0.71 11.39
N GLY A 53 -7.56 -0.20 12.11
CA GLY A 53 -8.05 -1.44 11.52
C GLY A 53 -9.33 -1.17 10.72
N GLY A 54 -9.36 -1.57 9.46
CA GLY A 54 -10.55 -1.45 8.61
C GLY A 54 -10.21 -1.29 7.13
N ASN A 55 -11.21 -0.86 6.36
CA ASN A 55 -11.09 -0.67 4.92
C ASN A 55 -10.60 0.74 4.60
N TYR A 56 -9.52 0.82 3.83
CA TYR A 56 -9.02 2.05 3.24
C TYR A 56 -9.53 2.15 1.80
N LEU A 57 -9.90 3.34 1.34
CA LEU A 57 -10.42 3.54 -0.02
C LEU A 57 -9.49 4.46 -0.82
N ALA A 58 -9.12 4.03 -2.02
CA ALA A 58 -8.49 4.87 -3.03
C ALA A 58 -9.55 5.29 -4.06
N CYS A 59 -9.78 6.59 -4.19
CA CYS A 59 -10.73 7.19 -5.09
C CYS A 59 -10.00 7.91 -6.23
N PHE A 60 -10.52 7.77 -7.44
CA PHE A 60 -10.00 8.38 -8.66
C PHE A 60 -11.13 9.11 -9.35
N THR A 61 -10.95 10.40 -9.60
CA THR A 61 -11.98 11.26 -10.20
C THR A 61 -11.44 11.84 -11.50
N LEU A 62 -12.20 11.68 -12.57
CA LEU A 62 -11.95 12.32 -13.86
C LEU A 62 -12.70 13.64 -13.90
N ASP A 63 -12.07 14.67 -14.43
CA ASP A 63 -12.77 15.93 -14.71
C ASP A 63 -13.79 15.72 -15.84
N GLY A 64 -15.07 15.77 -15.46
CA GLY A 64 -16.22 15.41 -16.30
C GLY A 64 -16.59 16.42 -17.38
N HIS A 65 -15.64 17.19 -17.91
CA HIS A 65 -15.96 18.20 -18.92
C HIS A 65 -16.29 17.56 -20.28
N GLN A 66 -15.70 16.42 -20.64
CA GLN A 66 -16.07 15.59 -21.80
C GLN A 66 -15.67 14.13 -21.55
N GLU A 67 -16.53 13.15 -21.82
CA GLU A 67 -16.08 11.77 -21.91
C GLU A 67 -15.01 11.68 -23.01
N PRO A 68 -13.79 11.22 -22.72
CA PRO A 68 -12.76 11.13 -23.75
C PRO A 68 -13.22 10.18 -24.85
N ALA A 69 -13.21 10.67 -26.08
CA ALA A 69 -13.72 9.95 -27.26
C ALA A 69 -13.05 8.57 -27.48
N THR A 70 -11.88 8.36 -26.89
CA THR A 70 -11.07 7.13 -26.97
C THR A 70 -11.05 6.31 -25.67
N GLY A 71 -11.80 6.72 -24.64
CA GLY A 71 -11.73 6.15 -23.29
C GLY A 71 -10.44 6.53 -22.54
N VAL A 72 -10.42 6.23 -21.24
CA VAL A 72 -9.21 6.36 -20.39
C VAL A 72 -8.75 5.00 -19.90
N THR A 73 -7.45 4.88 -19.66
CA THR A 73 -6.85 3.72 -19.02
C THR A 73 -6.17 4.13 -17.72
N LEU A 74 -6.59 3.52 -16.61
CA LEU A 74 -5.96 3.63 -15.31
C LEU A 74 -5.30 2.29 -14.96
N SER A 75 -3.99 2.30 -14.80
CA SER A 75 -3.21 1.20 -14.23
C SER A 75 -2.92 1.50 -12.76
N LEU A 76 -3.22 0.52 -11.90
CA LEU A 76 -3.12 0.63 -10.45
C LEU A 76 -2.32 -0.56 -9.89
N ASP A 77 -1.27 -0.27 -9.14
CA ASP A 77 -0.53 -1.24 -8.33
C ASP A 77 -0.60 -0.81 -6.87
N TRP A 78 -1.35 -1.56 -6.06
CA TRP A 78 -1.46 -1.30 -4.62
C TRP A 78 -0.78 -2.41 -3.84
N LYS A 79 0.38 -2.09 -3.27
CA LYS A 79 1.16 -2.97 -2.41
C LYS A 79 0.93 -2.62 -0.95
N ILE A 80 0.82 -3.65 -0.11
CA ILE A 80 0.51 -3.52 1.31
C ILE A 80 1.48 -4.38 2.13
N GLY A 81 1.91 -3.86 3.28
CA GLY A 81 2.75 -4.56 4.23
C GLY A 81 4.09 -4.96 3.63
N ILE A 82 4.42 -6.26 3.73
CA ILE A 82 5.70 -6.77 3.26
C ILE A 82 5.90 -6.58 1.74
N ALA A 83 4.82 -6.54 0.97
CA ALA A 83 4.88 -6.27 -0.47
C ALA A 83 5.23 -4.82 -0.80
N ALA A 84 4.96 -3.88 0.12
CA ALA A 84 5.31 -2.46 -0.02
C ALA A 84 6.74 -2.14 0.43
N LYS A 85 7.47 -3.13 0.96
CA LYS A 85 8.84 -2.96 1.43
C LYS A 85 9.78 -2.69 0.25
N ASP A 86 10.66 -1.70 0.42
CA ASP A 86 11.71 -1.38 -0.55
C ASP A 86 12.86 -2.40 -0.42
N TRP A 87 12.72 -3.48 -1.18
CA TRP A 87 13.70 -4.56 -1.22
C TRP A 87 15.02 -4.14 -1.87
N ASP A 88 15.02 -3.15 -2.77
CA ASP A 88 16.24 -2.67 -3.41
C ASP A 88 17.12 -1.93 -2.41
N SER A 89 16.52 -1.08 -1.58
CA SER A 89 17.21 -0.42 -0.47
C SER A 89 17.76 -1.42 0.55
N VAL A 90 16.99 -2.46 0.87
CA VAL A 90 17.43 -3.53 1.79
C VAL A 90 18.62 -4.29 1.19
N ALA A 91 18.52 -4.71 -0.07
CA ALA A 91 19.58 -5.42 -0.78
C ALA A 91 20.88 -4.61 -0.80
N LYS A 92 20.79 -3.32 -1.15
CA LYS A 92 21.94 -2.42 -1.19
C LYS A 92 22.57 -2.21 0.19
N LYS A 93 21.75 -2.04 1.22
CA LYS A 93 22.23 -1.77 2.60
C LYS A 93 22.88 -3.00 3.23
N GLU A 94 22.25 -4.16 3.09
CA GLU A 94 22.71 -5.42 3.68
C GLU A 94 23.72 -6.14 2.79
N LYS A 95 23.95 -5.66 1.56
CA LYS A 95 24.83 -6.25 0.55
C LYS A 95 24.47 -7.69 0.23
N ILE A 96 23.18 -7.97 0.13
CA ILE A 96 22.62 -9.28 -0.24
C ILE A 96 22.16 -9.24 -1.70
N GLU A 97 22.34 -10.34 -2.42
CA GLU A 97 22.04 -10.43 -3.86
C GLU A 97 21.54 -11.81 -4.28
N GLY A 98 21.00 -11.89 -5.50
CA GLY A 98 20.57 -13.14 -6.12
C GLY A 98 19.62 -13.97 -5.23
N VAL A 99 19.95 -15.25 -5.06
CA VAL A 99 19.12 -16.21 -4.30
C VAL A 99 19.01 -15.83 -2.83
N GLU A 100 20.03 -15.22 -2.23
CA GLU A 100 19.99 -14.81 -0.82
C GLU A 100 18.89 -13.77 -0.57
N LEU A 101 18.76 -12.79 -1.47
CA LEU A 101 17.68 -11.79 -1.40
C LEU A 101 16.31 -12.44 -1.51
N GLU A 102 16.13 -13.41 -2.42
CA GLU A 102 14.86 -14.11 -2.59
C GLU A 102 14.50 -14.95 -1.35
N VAL A 103 15.48 -15.62 -0.74
CA VAL A 103 15.26 -16.35 0.52
C VAL A 103 14.92 -15.39 1.66
N ARG A 104 15.56 -14.21 1.73
CA ARG A 104 15.21 -13.18 2.72
C ARG A 104 13.76 -12.70 2.55
N LYS A 105 13.34 -12.41 1.31
CA LYS A 105 11.95 -12.05 1.02
C LYS A 105 10.98 -13.11 1.52
N LEU A 106 11.22 -14.38 1.19
CA LEU A 106 10.38 -15.50 1.63
C LEU A 106 10.32 -15.65 3.16
N LYS A 107 11.47 -15.50 3.83
CA LYS A 107 11.54 -15.52 5.30
C LYS A 107 10.67 -14.43 5.92
N ASP A 108 10.81 -13.18 5.48
CA ASP A 108 10.04 -12.08 6.03
C ASP A 108 8.53 -12.24 5.77
N HIS A 109 8.14 -12.82 4.62
CA HIS A 109 6.75 -13.18 4.34
C HIS A 109 6.23 -14.24 5.33
N ALA A 110 7.01 -15.31 5.55
CA ALA A 110 6.64 -16.37 6.48
C ALA A 110 6.53 -15.85 7.92
N GLU A 111 7.45 -14.98 8.36
CA GLU A 111 7.40 -14.34 9.67
C GLU A 111 6.16 -13.44 9.82
N ALA A 112 5.80 -12.67 8.79
CA ALA A 112 4.59 -11.85 8.80
C ALA A 112 3.31 -12.70 8.96
N ILE A 113 3.22 -13.82 8.23
CA ILE A 113 2.10 -14.77 8.35
C ILE A 113 2.07 -15.38 9.75
N HIS A 114 3.23 -15.84 10.25
CA HIS A 114 3.33 -16.45 11.57
C HIS A 114 2.86 -15.49 12.67
N ASN A 115 3.30 -14.23 12.64
CA ASN A 115 2.89 -13.20 13.59
C ASN A 115 1.39 -12.92 13.53
N ASN A 116 0.79 -12.91 12.34
CA ASN A 116 -0.66 -12.77 12.19
C ASN A 116 -1.42 -13.96 12.80
N LEU A 117 -0.95 -15.20 12.58
CA LEU A 117 -1.55 -16.38 13.21
C LEU A 117 -1.48 -16.32 14.74
N LEU A 118 -0.35 -15.86 15.31
CA LEU A 118 -0.22 -15.66 16.74
C LEU A 118 -1.18 -14.58 17.27
N TYR A 119 -1.32 -13.47 16.56
CA TYR A 119 -2.30 -12.43 16.88
C TYR A 119 -3.73 -12.99 16.91
N LEU A 120 -4.13 -13.73 15.87
CA LEU A 120 -5.46 -14.35 15.80
C LEU A 120 -5.67 -15.33 16.96
N LYS A 121 -4.66 -16.17 17.26
CA LYS A 121 -4.74 -17.10 18.39
C LYS A 121 -4.92 -16.37 19.73
N GLN A 122 -4.22 -15.27 19.96
CA GLN A 122 -4.35 -14.48 21.19
C GLN A 122 -5.70 -13.77 21.29
N ARG A 123 -6.32 -13.39 20.16
CA ARG A 123 -7.62 -12.73 20.14
C ARG A 123 -8.78 -13.66 20.49
N TYR A 124 -8.66 -14.94 20.15
CA TYR A 124 -9.74 -15.94 20.28
C TYR A 124 -9.55 -16.94 21.42
N ASN A 125 -8.47 -16.82 22.21
CA ASN A 125 -8.23 -17.55 23.46
C ASN A 125 -8.40 -16.62 24.66
#